data_AF-A0A125K9N8-F1
#
_entry.id   AF-A0A125K9N8-F1
#
_cell.length_a   1.000
_cell.length_b   1.000
_cell.length_c   1.000
_cell.angle_alpha   90.00
_cell.angle_beta   90.00
_cell.angle_gamma   90.00
#
_symmetry.space_group_name_H-M   'P 1'
#
loop_
_entity.id
_entity.type
_entity.pdbx_description
1 polymer ?
#
loop_
_entity_poly.entity_id
_entity_poly.type
_entity_poly.pdbx_seq_one_letter_code
_entity_poly.pdbx_strand_id
1 'polypeptide(L)'
;MKAYRDYKKYVESIEEALEQERLKIADSVLRQVRECVAEFNFKPEDVFSMRKKRYPKYYDPETGRTWSGVGREPLWIRGKDRRLFELKQLVNPVANGSRGQ
;
A
#
# COMPACT_ATOMS: atom_id res chain seq x y z
N MET A 1 5.11 -42.70 -24.50
CA MET A 1 5.61 -41.32 -24.43
C MET A 1 4.41 -40.43 -24.16
N LYS A 2 4.39 -39.60 -23.11
CA LYS A 2 3.22 -38.74 -22.83
C LYS A 2 3.06 -37.71 -23.95
N ALA A 3 1.84 -37.52 -24.43
CA ALA A 3 1.57 -36.53 -25.47
C ALA A 3 1.54 -35.13 -24.85
N TYR A 4 1.83 -34.10 -25.66
CA TYR A 4 1.79 -32.69 -25.23
C TYR A 4 0.45 -32.31 -24.54
N ARG A 5 -0.66 -32.89 -25.01
CA ARG A 5 -2.00 -32.68 -24.44
C ARG A 5 -2.13 -33.22 -23.00
N ASP A 6 -1.46 -34.32 -22.68
CA ASP A 6 -1.50 -34.91 -21.35
C ASP A 6 -0.71 -34.05 -20.35
N TYR A 7 0.42 -33.48 -20.79
CA TYR A 7 1.16 -32.50 -20.00
C TYR A 7 0.35 -31.24 -19.76
N LYS A 8 -0.40 -30.76 -20.75
CA LYS A 8 -1.28 -29.59 -20.57
C LYS A 8 -2.35 -29.83 -19.50
N LYS A 9 -3.03 -30.99 -19.54
CA LYS A 9 -4.01 -31.37 -18.51
C LYS A 9 -3.38 -31.50 -17.12
N TYR A 10 -2.16 -32.02 -17.07
CA TYR A 10 -1.41 -32.15 -15.82
C TYR A 10 -1.06 -30.78 -15.21
N VAL A 11 -0.64 -29.82 -16.03
CA VAL A 11 -0.39 -28.43 -15.58
C VAL A 11 -1.67 -27.82 -15.00
N GLU A 12 -2.79 -27.93 -15.73
CA GLU A 12 -4.09 -27.42 -15.28
C GLU A 12 -4.50 -28.01 -13.92
N SER A 13 -4.34 -29.33 -13.74
CA SER A 13 -4.65 -29.98 -12.45
C SER A 13 -3.75 -29.52 -11.30
N ILE A 14 -2.47 -29.21 -11.58
CA ILE A 14 -1.55 -28.68 -10.57
C ILE A 14 -1.92 -27.25 -10.21
N GLU A 15 -2.27 -26.43 -11.19
CA GLU A 15 -2.68 -25.04 -10.99
C GLU A 15 -3.97 -24.98 -10.14
N GLU A 16 -4.94 -25.83 -10.44
CA GLU A 16 -6.16 -25.96 -9.63
C GLU A 16 -5.84 -26.37 -8.18
N ALA A 17 -5.00 -27.39 -7.99
CA ALA A 17 -4.58 -27.83 -6.67
C ALA A 17 -3.84 -26.73 -5.89
N LEU A 18 -2.97 -25.98 -6.57
CA LEU A 18 -2.22 -24.85 -6.00
C LEU A 18 -3.18 -23.76 -5.53
N GLU A 19 -4.16 -23.38 -6.37
CA GLU A 19 -5.11 -22.33 -6.03
C GLU A 19 -6.01 -22.74 -4.87
N GLN A 20 -6.49 -23.97 -4.86
CA GLN A 20 -7.27 -24.50 -3.74
C GLN A 20 -6.48 -24.46 -2.44
N GLU A 21 -5.21 -24.85 -2.46
CA GLU A 21 -4.37 -24.81 -1.26
C GLU A 21 -4.07 -23.38 -0.83
N ARG A 22 -3.82 -22.47 -1.77
CA ARG A 22 -3.64 -21.04 -1.51
C ARG A 22 -4.87 -20.43 -0.82
N LEU A 23 -6.08 -20.77 -1.28
CA LEU A 23 -7.33 -20.29 -0.69
C LEU A 23 -7.55 -20.82 0.74
N LYS A 24 -7.27 -22.10 0.98
CA LYS A 24 -7.34 -22.68 2.34
C LYS A 24 -6.36 -22.02 3.30
N ILE A 25 -5.11 -21.86 2.87
CA ILE A 25 -4.08 -21.17 3.65
C ILE A 25 -4.52 -19.74 3.94
N ALA A 26 -5.02 -19.02 2.92
CA ALA A 26 -5.49 -17.66 3.09
C ALA A 26 -6.64 -17.56 4.11
N ASP A 27 -7.63 -18.45 4.06
CA ASP A 27 -8.72 -18.49 5.06
C ASP A 27 -8.20 -18.77 6.47
N SER A 28 -7.31 -19.75 6.61
CA SER A 28 -6.69 -20.10 7.90
C SER A 28 -5.90 -18.92 8.48
N VAL A 29 -5.10 -18.25 7.66
CA VAL A 29 -4.32 -17.07 8.09
C VAL A 29 -5.25 -15.92 8.46
N LEU A 30 -6.29 -15.65 7.66
CA LEU A 30 -7.26 -14.60 7.98
C LEU A 30 -7.98 -14.86 9.30
N ARG A 31 -8.31 -16.12 9.60
CA ARG A 31 -8.90 -16.52 10.88
C ARG A 31 -7.95 -16.24 12.04
N GLN A 32 -6.70 -16.69 11.94
CA GLN A 32 -5.68 -16.45 12.96
C GLN A 32 -5.45 -14.95 13.19
N VAL A 33 -5.36 -14.16 12.12
CA VAL A 33 -5.22 -12.70 12.24
C VAL A 33 -6.41 -12.10 12.98
N ARG A 34 -7.65 -12.52 12.66
CA ARG A 34 -8.85 -12.03 13.34
C ARG A 34 -8.88 -12.41 14.82
N GLU A 35 -8.47 -13.63 15.16
CA GLU A 35 -8.36 -14.10 16.55
C GLU A 35 -7.34 -13.26 17.33
N CYS A 36 -6.13 -13.07 16.79
CA CYS A 36 -5.13 -12.20 17.40
C CYS A 36 -5.63 -10.75 17.58
N VAL A 37 -6.33 -10.20 16.58
CA VAL A 37 -6.91 -8.85 16.67
C VAL A 37 -7.95 -8.76 17.80
N ALA A 38 -8.79 -9.79 17.96
CA ALA A 38 -9.79 -9.85 19.00
C ALA A 38 -9.17 -10.05 20.40
N GLU A 39 -8.19 -10.95 20.54
CA GLU A 39 -7.54 -11.29 21.81
C GLU A 39 -6.83 -10.10 22.44
N PHE A 40 -6.07 -9.34 21.63
CA PHE A 40 -5.30 -8.18 22.09
C PHE A 40 -6.04 -6.86 21.93
N ASN A 41 -7.30 -6.91 21.47
CA ASN A 41 -8.13 -5.73 21.23
C ASN A 41 -7.45 -4.69 20.31
N PHE A 42 -6.68 -5.18 19.32
CA PHE A 42 -5.98 -4.32 18.36
C PHE A 42 -7.00 -3.52 17.54
N LYS A 43 -6.71 -2.24 17.35
CA LYS A 43 -7.49 -1.44 16.41
C LYS A 43 -6.94 -1.61 15.00
N PRO A 44 -7.74 -1.37 13.95
CA PRO A 44 -7.25 -1.44 12.58
C PRO A 44 -5.98 -0.60 12.34
N GLU A 45 -5.81 0.52 13.06
CA GLU A 45 -4.61 1.37 13.00
C GLU A 45 -3.33 0.67 13.50
N ASP A 46 -3.45 -0.27 14.43
CA ASP A 46 -2.34 -1.00 15.03
C ASP A 46 -1.86 -2.15 14.12
N VAL A 47 -2.80 -2.78 13.41
CA VAL A 47 -2.56 -3.89 12.47
C VAL A 47 -2.12 -3.37 11.11
N PHE A 48 -2.83 -2.37 10.60
CA PHE A 48 -2.54 -1.75 9.33
C PHE A 48 -1.76 -0.46 9.61
N SER A 49 -0.44 -0.51 9.40
CA SER A 49 0.38 0.68 9.51
C SER A 49 -0.04 1.70 8.44
N MET A 50 -0.92 2.62 8.81
CA MET A 50 -1.25 3.81 8.04
C MET A 50 -0.10 4.82 8.16
N ARG A 51 1.10 4.46 7.68
CA ARG A 51 2.13 5.47 7.42
C ARG A 51 1.54 6.40 6.37
N LYS A 52 1.02 7.55 6.80
CA LYS A 52 0.49 8.59 5.89
C LYS A 52 1.56 8.84 4.84
N LYS A 53 1.26 8.44 3.60
CA LYS A 53 2.15 8.67 2.47
C LYS A 53 2.33 10.18 2.38
N ARG A 54 3.54 10.67 2.64
CA ARG A 54 3.80 12.11 2.64
C ARG A 54 3.80 12.56 1.19
N TYR A 55 2.79 13.35 0.83
CA TYR A 55 2.72 13.94 -0.50
C TYR A 55 3.78 15.04 -0.63
N PRO A 56 4.33 15.21 -1.84
CA PRO A 56 5.20 16.34 -2.12
C PRO A 56 4.41 17.65 -1.95
N LYS A 57 4.94 18.57 -1.14
CA LYS A 57 4.38 19.91 -0.94
C LYS A 57 5.06 20.94 -1.84
N TYR A 58 6.34 20.71 -2.14
CA TYR A 58 7.18 21.60 -2.92
C TYR A 58 7.71 20.89 -4.17
N TYR A 59 7.84 21.62 -5.27
CA TYR A 59 8.37 21.18 -6.55
C TYR A 59 9.39 22.18 -7.07
N ASP A 60 10.52 21.67 -7.54
CA ASP A 60 11.58 22.43 -8.19
C ASP A 60 11.32 22.50 -9.71
N PRO A 61 11.02 23.69 -10.28
CA PRO A 61 10.79 23.83 -11.71
C PRO A 61 12.04 23.60 -12.56
N GLU A 62 13.24 23.74 -12.00
CA GLU A 62 14.50 23.59 -12.75
C GLU A 62 14.93 22.12 -12.84
N THR A 63 14.76 21.37 -11.75
CA THR A 63 15.27 19.98 -11.66
C THR A 63 14.18 18.90 -11.63
N GLY A 64 12.91 19.29 -11.50
CA GLY A 64 11.79 18.35 -11.36
C GLY A 64 11.72 17.63 -10.01
N ARG A 65 12.59 17.99 -9.06
CA ARG A 65 12.64 17.36 -7.73
C ARG A 65 11.46 17.80 -6.88
N THR A 66 10.98 16.91 -6.02
CA THR A 66 9.91 17.22 -5.08
C THR A 66 10.35 17.06 -3.63
N TRP A 67 9.70 17.81 -2.73
CA TRP A 67 9.94 17.70 -1.30
C TRP A 67 8.62 17.80 -0.52
N SER A 68 8.44 16.91 0.44
CA SER A 68 7.22 16.86 1.27
C SER A 68 7.17 17.93 2.36
N GLY A 69 8.23 18.72 2.52
CA GLY A 69 8.34 19.68 3.63
C GLY A 69 8.81 19.06 4.95
N VAL A 70 9.12 17.76 4.97
CA VAL A 70 9.62 17.04 6.15
C VAL A 70 11.02 16.48 5.87
N GLY A 71 11.90 16.56 6.87
CA GLY A 71 13.29 16.10 6.78
C GLY A 71 14.25 17.22 6.37
N ARG A 72 15.45 16.85 5.90
CA ARG A 72 16.48 17.80 5.50
C ARG A 72 15.98 18.67 4.34
N GLU A 73 16.07 19.98 4.51
CA GLU A 73 15.69 20.94 3.47
C GLU A 73 16.60 20.78 2.23
N PRO A 74 16.03 20.65 1.03
CA PRO A 74 16.79 20.58 -0.22
C PRO A 74 17.51 21.89 -0.55
N LEU A 75 18.65 21.79 -1.24
CA LEU A 75 19.46 22.96 -1.61
C LEU A 75 18.73 23.95 -2.54
N TRP A 76 17.80 23.47 -3.36
CA TRP A 76 17.10 24.31 -4.34
C TRP A 76 16.06 25.26 -3.71
N ILE A 77 15.51 24.92 -2.54
CA ILE A 77 14.57 25.76 -1.78
C ILE A 77 15.22 26.49 -0.60
N ARG A 78 16.36 25.99 -0.11
CA ARG A 78 17.07 26.54 1.05
C ARG A 78 17.41 28.03 0.85
N GLY A 79 16.91 28.87 1.75
CA GLY A 79 17.15 30.33 1.74
C GLY A 79 16.36 31.11 0.69
N LYS A 80 15.45 30.47 -0.05
CA LYS A 80 14.53 31.12 -1.01
C LYS A 80 13.11 31.18 -0.44
N ASP A 81 12.24 32.01 -1.03
CA ASP A 81 10.82 32.01 -0.67
C ASP A 81 10.17 30.68 -1.10
N ARG A 82 9.70 29.92 -0.11
CA ARG A 82 9.11 28.60 -0.29
C ARG A 82 7.81 28.64 -1.09
N ARG A 83 7.10 29.78 -1.07
CA ARG A 83 5.83 29.97 -1.79
C ARG A 83 5.99 29.83 -3.30
N LEU A 84 7.17 30.14 -3.84
CA LEU A 84 7.49 30.01 -5.26
C LEU A 84 7.56 28.55 -5.72
N PHE A 85 7.76 27.62 -4.79
CA PHE A 85 7.91 26.20 -5.06
C PHE A 85 6.71 25.38 -4.57
N GLU A 86 5.68 25.99 -3.98
CA GLU A 86 4.52 25.25 -3.46
C GLU A 86 3.70 24.65 -4.61
N LEU A 87 3.51 23.33 -4.54
CA LEU A 87 2.51 22.64 -5.34
C LEU A 87 1.13 23.07 -4.83
N LYS A 88 0.33 23.68 -5.71
CA LYS A 88 -1.09 23.94 -5.44
C LYS A 88 -1.75 22.57 -5.22
N GLN A 89 -2.16 22.27 -3.98
CA GLN A 89 -2.68 20.95 -3.64
C GLN A 89 -3.82 20.55 -4.58
N LEU A 90 -3.60 19.50 -5.37
CA LEU A 90 -4.71 18.77 -5.97
C LEU A 90 -5.38 18.02 -4.82
N VAL A 91 -6.60 18.46 -4.51
CA VAL A 91 -7.47 17.91 -3.49
C VAL A 91 -7.57 16.40 -3.71
N ASN A 92 -7.14 15.59 -2.75
CA ASN A 92 -7.46 14.17 -2.73
C ASN A 92 -8.66 13.98 -1.80
N PRO A 93 -9.90 13.86 -2.33
CA PRO A 93 -11.00 13.36 -1.53
C PRO A 93 -10.76 11.86 -1.25
N VAL A 94 -11.33 11.37 -0.15
CA VAL A 94 -11.30 9.99 0.37
C VAL A 94 -10.24 9.74 1.45
N ALA A 95 -10.54 10.33 2.61
CA ALA A 95 -10.24 9.74 3.91
C ALA A 95 -11.42 10.00 4.87
N ASN A 96 -12.61 9.51 4.53
CA ASN A 96 -13.74 9.42 5.46
C ASN A 96 -14.28 7.99 5.44
N GLY A 97 -13.68 7.14 6.27
CA GLY A 97 -14.32 5.94 6.80
C GLY A 97 -14.92 6.31 8.15
N SER A 98 -16.24 6.47 8.17
CA SER A 98 -17.05 7.01 9.26
C SER A 98 -16.85 6.32 10.61
N ARG A 99 -16.77 7.15 11.66
CA ARG A 99 -17.20 6.80 13.01
C ARG A 99 -18.72 6.55 13.01
N GLY A 100 -19.15 5.38 13.47
CA GLY A 100 -20.43 5.18 14.17
C GLY A 100 -20.05 4.54 15.50
N GLN A 101 -20.24 5.22 16.63
CA GLN A 101 -21.42 5.14 17.49
C GLN A 101 -21.81 3.68 17.81
#